data_AF-A0A1G0NIJ0-F1
#
_entry.id   AF-A0A1G0NIJ0-F1
#
_cell.length_a   1.000
_cell.length_b   1.000
_cell.length_c   1.000
_cell.angle_alpha   90.00
_cell.angle_beta   90.00
_cell.angle_gamma   90.00
#
_symmetry.space_group_name_H-M   'P 1'
#
loop_
_entity.id
_entity.type
_entity.pdbx_description
1 polymer ?
#
loop_
_entity_poly.entity_id
_entity_poly.type
_entity_poly.pdbx_seq_one_letter_code
_entity_poly.pdbx_strand_id
1 'polypeptide(L)'
;MAVNGQAHLNESLDNTFLLRLESIGHLFDQPLVADIVDRFWLRFFNYPKDLLKNNLSDIDDALRAEFVTQWNAQRTQARPMFATFLNDFGGNLKELVKADWPHLLRDRLGLTHWPSTAGKPLPVALMCYTVDEVRQARLLATKKGAVASFARPTVLDAEMSSAFIPAPLLPGGESYGYTLDLACTGIPATFTPELLAFPIEYQPRHIKALGFITREHALQTDDTIFVARNLHVQGLQRLPGCDSFGEVLA
;
A
#
# COMPACT_ATOMS: atom_id res chain seq x y z
N MET A 1 -19.65 -19.12 11.27
CA MET A 1 -18.21 -18.85 11.07
C MET A 1 -18.06 -18.03 9.80
N ALA A 2 -17.23 -16.98 9.82
CA ALA A 2 -16.89 -16.26 8.59
C ALA A 2 -16.02 -17.17 7.70
N VAL A 3 -16.33 -17.20 6.40
CA VAL A 3 -15.68 -18.09 5.42
C VAL A 3 -14.16 -17.86 5.35
N ASN A 4 -13.67 -16.65 5.66
CA ASN A 4 -12.25 -16.28 5.63
C ASN A 4 -11.63 -16.06 7.02
N GLY A 5 -12.19 -16.68 8.08
CA GLY A 5 -11.79 -16.43 9.47
C GLY A 5 -10.30 -16.66 9.76
N GLN A 6 -9.64 -17.58 9.05
CA GLN A 6 -8.21 -17.85 9.20
C GLN A 6 -7.30 -16.76 8.64
N ALA A 7 -7.81 -15.87 7.78
CA ALA A 7 -7.06 -14.73 7.30
C ALA A 7 -7.21 -13.50 8.20
N HIS A 8 -8.15 -13.49 9.14
CA HIS A 8 -8.33 -12.33 10.02
C HIS A 8 -7.11 -12.17 10.91
N LEU A 9 -6.57 -10.95 10.93
CA LEU A 9 -5.47 -10.61 11.81
C LEU A 9 -6.00 -10.23 13.19
N ASN A 10 -5.11 -10.32 14.18
CA ASN A 10 -5.43 -9.97 15.55
C ASN A 10 -5.93 -8.51 15.63
N GLU A 11 -7.06 -8.28 16.29
CA GLU A 11 -7.59 -6.93 16.51
C GLU A 11 -6.80 -6.16 17.57
N SER A 12 -5.88 -6.78 18.31
CA SER A 12 -5.04 -6.15 19.34
C SER A 12 -3.68 -5.66 18.84
N LEU A 13 -3.48 -5.50 17.52
CA LEU A 13 -2.28 -4.85 16.98
C LEU A 13 -2.00 -3.52 17.70
N ASP A 14 -0.74 -3.24 18.01
CA ASP A 14 -0.38 -1.94 18.57
C ASP A 14 -0.87 -0.82 17.65
N ASN A 15 -1.31 0.29 18.24
CA ASN A 15 -1.73 1.45 17.46
C ASN A 15 -0.52 2.11 16.82
N THR A 16 -0.16 1.60 15.64
CA THR A 16 0.95 2.06 14.81
C THR A 16 0.42 2.78 13.57
N PHE A 17 1.33 3.35 12.80
CA PHE A 17 1.03 3.96 11.52
C PHE A 17 1.12 2.95 10.39
N LEU A 18 0.06 2.94 9.58
CA LEU A 18 0.01 2.24 8.31
C LEU A 18 0.46 3.18 7.20
N LEU A 19 1.17 2.63 6.24
CA LEU A 19 1.52 3.26 4.97
C LEU A 19 0.77 2.59 3.85
N ARG A 20 0.37 3.41 2.87
CA ARG A 20 -0.18 2.94 1.61
C ARG A 20 0.31 3.84 0.50
N LEU A 21 0.67 3.19 -0.60
CA LEU A 21 1.03 3.87 -1.83
C LEU A 21 -0.20 3.83 -2.74
N GLU A 22 -0.71 4.99 -3.14
CA GLU A 22 -1.87 5.09 -4.03
C GLU A 22 -1.45 5.62 -5.40
N SER A 23 -1.92 4.97 -6.46
CA SER A 23 -1.88 5.54 -7.80
C SER A 23 -3.07 6.46 -7.98
N ILE A 24 -2.80 7.71 -8.34
CA ILE A 24 -3.86 8.69 -8.62
C ILE A 24 -3.94 9.06 -10.10
N GLY A 25 -3.16 8.39 -10.97
CA GLY A 25 -3.15 8.65 -12.41
C GLY A 25 -4.52 8.59 -13.04
N HIS A 26 -5.31 7.58 -12.69
CA HIS A 26 -6.67 7.41 -13.19
C HIS A 26 -7.60 8.62 -12.90
N LEU A 27 -7.33 9.42 -11.86
CA LEU A 27 -8.14 10.60 -11.54
C LEU A 27 -7.90 11.74 -12.53
N PHE A 28 -6.71 11.84 -13.12
CA PHE A 28 -6.41 12.83 -14.16
C PHE A 28 -7.19 12.55 -15.45
N ASP A 29 -7.48 11.28 -15.73
CA ASP A 29 -8.21 10.85 -16.92
C ASP A 29 -9.74 10.87 -16.73
N GLN A 30 -10.23 11.15 -15.52
CA GLN A 30 -11.66 11.17 -15.21
C GLN A 30 -12.27 12.56 -15.45
N PRO A 31 -13.15 12.73 -16.47
CA PRO A 31 -13.64 14.06 -16.86
C PRO A 31 -14.35 14.84 -15.75
N LEU A 32 -14.97 14.14 -14.80
CA LEU A 32 -15.71 14.76 -13.69
C LEU A 32 -14.80 15.37 -12.62
N VAL A 33 -13.55 14.90 -12.50
CA VAL A 33 -12.64 15.29 -11.42
C VAL A 33 -11.27 15.77 -11.92
N ALA A 34 -10.98 15.67 -13.22
CA ALA A 34 -9.68 16.05 -13.78
C ALA A 34 -9.25 17.48 -13.41
N ASP A 35 -10.15 18.47 -13.52
CA ASP A 35 -9.83 19.87 -13.18
C ASP A 35 -9.40 20.04 -11.72
N ILE A 36 -10.14 19.44 -10.78
CA ILE A 36 -9.80 19.55 -9.36
C ILE A 36 -8.50 18.81 -9.03
N VAL A 37 -8.26 17.67 -9.69
CA VAL A 37 -7.03 16.88 -9.54
C VAL A 37 -5.82 17.67 -10.07
N ASP A 38 -5.92 18.28 -11.25
CA ASP A 38 -4.87 19.10 -11.85
C ASP A 38 -4.52 20.29 -10.97
N ARG A 39 -5.53 21.02 -10.49
CA ARG A 39 -5.35 22.17 -9.60
C ARG A 39 -4.73 21.77 -8.27
N PHE A 40 -5.22 20.70 -7.65
CA PHE A 40 -4.67 20.16 -6.42
C PHE A 40 -3.21 19.74 -6.62
N TRP A 41 -2.93 18.97 -7.67
CA TRP A 41 -1.60 18.49 -7.99
C TRP A 41 -0.64 19.65 -8.21
N LEU A 42 -0.97 20.59 -9.11
CA LEU A 42 -0.13 21.75 -9.39
C LEU A 42 0.18 22.57 -8.14
N ARG A 43 -0.78 22.71 -7.21
CA ARG A 43 -0.60 23.46 -5.96
C ARG A 43 0.28 22.73 -4.95
N PHE A 44 -0.06 21.49 -4.62
CA PHE A 44 0.54 20.78 -3.49
C PHE A 44 1.79 19.99 -3.88
N PHE A 45 1.94 19.59 -5.14
CA PHE A 45 3.16 19.00 -5.65
C PHE A 45 4.31 20.02 -5.68
N ASN A 46 4.04 21.25 -6.13
CA ASN A 46 5.05 22.32 -6.16
C ASN A 46 5.39 22.91 -4.78
N TYR A 47 4.48 22.77 -3.81
CA TYR A 47 4.66 23.27 -2.45
C TYR A 47 4.37 22.17 -1.40
N PRO A 48 5.18 21.10 -1.35
CA PRO A 48 4.87 19.90 -0.58
C PRO A 48 4.80 20.14 0.94
N LYS A 49 5.45 21.19 1.44
CA LYS A 49 5.37 21.57 2.86
C LYS A 49 3.96 21.99 3.28
N ASP A 50 3.16 22.52 2.35
CA ASP A 50 1.81 23.00 2.62
C ASP A 50 0.82 21.84 2.76
N LEU A 51 1.08 20.71 2.11
CA LEU A 51 0.25 19.50 2.21
C LEU A 51 0.07 19.05 3.67
N LEU A 52 1.12 19.21 4.47
CA LEU A 52 1.19 18.80 5.88
C LEU A 52 0.75 19.90 6.87
N LYS A 53 0.45 21.12 6.40
CA LYS A 53 0.03 22.21 7.30
C LYS A 53 -1.39 21.98 7.78
N ASN A 54 -1.61 22.24 9.07
CA ASN A 54 -2.95 22.26 9.67
C ASN A 54 -3.73 23.51 9.23
N ASN A 55 -3.03 24.62 8.99
CA ASN A 55 -3.62 25.91 8.62
C ASN A 55 -3.09 26.32 7.25
N LEU A 56 -4.00 26.43 6.28
CA LEU A 56 -3.77 26.95 4.94
C LEU A 56 -4.63 28.20 4.73
N SER A 57 -4.49 28.85 3.58
CA SER A 57 -5.50 29.83 3.16
C SER A 57 -6.85 29.14 2.96
N ASP A 58 -7.96 29.85 3.12
CA ASP A 58 -9.31 29.27 2.94
C ASP A 58 -9.47 28.63 1.55
N ILE A 59 -8.86 29.23 0.52
CA ILE A 59 -8.88 28.72 -0.86
C ILE A 59 -8.11 27.40 -0.97
N ASP A 60 -6.91 27.32 -0.41
CA ASP A 60 -6.08 26.11 -0.46
C ASP A 60 -6.68 24.98 0.39
N ASP A 61 -7.28 25.31 1.54
CA ASP A 61 -7.93 24.31 2.38
C ASP A 61 -9.20 23.75 1.73
N ALA A 62 -10.01 24.62 1.11
CA ALA A 62 -11.16 24.21 0.31
C ALA A 62 -10.74 23.33 -0.88
N LEU A 63 -9.67 23.69 -1.60
CA LEU A 63 -9.12 22.88 -2.70
C LEU A 63 -8.70 21.48 -2.21
N ARG A 64 -7.99 21.41 -1.07
CA ARG A 64 -7.54 20.15 -0.48
C ARG A 64 -8.70 19.28 -0.01
N ALA A 65 -9.71 19.88 0.64
CA ALA A 65 -10.90 19.17 1.12
C ALA A 65 -11.77 18.66 -0.04
N GLU A 66 -11.97 19.48 -1.07
CA GLU A 66 -12.74 19.10 -2.26
C GLU A 66 -12.05 17.97 -3.02
N PHE A 67 -10.73 18.05 -3.23
CA PHE A 67 -9.97 16.97 -3.87
C PHE A 67 -10.17 15.63 -3.14
N VAL A 68 -10.06 15.60 -1.81
CA VAL A 68 -10.23 14.37 -1.03
C VAL A 68 -11.67 13.86 -1.07
N THR A 69 -12.65 14.76 -1.01
CA THR A 69 -14.08 14.42 -1.17
C THR A 69 -14.34 13.74 -2.50
N GLN A 70 -13.87 14.35 -3.60
CA GLN A 70 -14.02 13.81 -4.94
C GLN A 70 -13.27 12.48 -5.09
N TRP A 71 -12.04 12.38 -4.58
CA TRP A 71 -11.29 11.14 -4.61
C TRP A 71 -12.04 10.01 -3.87
N ASN A 72 -12.54 10.24 -2.66
CA ASN A 72 -13.34 9.25 -1.93
C ASN A 72 -14.59 8.83 -2.73
N ALA A 73 -15.27 9.77 -3.40
CA ALA A 73 -16.45 9.46 -4.22
C ALA A 73 -16.13 8.57 -5.44
N GLN A 74 -14.92 8.70 -6.01
CA GLN A 74 -14.49 7.89 -7.16
C GLN A 74 -14.00 6.49 -6.77
N ARG A 75 -13.75 6.23 -5.47
CA ARG A 75 -13.40 4.90 -4.95
C ARG A 75 -14.64 4.00 -4.88
N THR A 76 -15.19 3.70 -6.06
CA THR A 76 -16.39 2.87 -6.27
C THR A 76 -16.21 1.41 -5.85
N GLN A 77 -14.97 0.96 -5.69
CA GLN A 77 -14.65 -0.36 -5.17
C GLN A 77 -14.26 -0.24 -3.70
N ALA A 78 -15.15 -0.69 -2.81
CA ALA A 78 -14.85 -0.94 -1.40
C ALA A 78 -13.89 -2.14 -1.21
N ARG A 79 -12.92 -2.30 -2.13
CA ARG A 79 -11.89 -3.33 -2.04
C ARG A 79 -11.04 -3.07 -0.79
N PRO A 80 -10.62 -4.12 -0.08
CA PRO A 80 -9.73 -3.96 1.05
C PRO A 80 -8.48 -3.19 0.65
N MET A 81 -8.03 -2.30 1.53
CA MET A 81 -6.87 -1.46 1.26
C MET A 81 -5.60 -2.19 1.67
N PHE A 82 -4.85 -2.72 0.71
CA PHE A 82 -3.46 -3.12 0.93
C PHE A 82 -2.67 -2.00 1.60
N ALA A 83 -1.99 -2.33 2.70
CA ALA A 83 -1.19 -1.43 3.50
C ALA A 83 -0.02 -2.20 4.13
N THR A 84 0.97 -1.45 4.59
CA THR A 84 2.13 -1.93 5.36
C THR A 84 2.34 -1.05 6.59
N PHE A 85 3.30 -1.35 7.46
CA PHE A 85 3.59 -0.50 8.61
C PHE A 85 4.72 0.50 8.31
N LEU A 86 4.62 1.71 8.86
CA LEU A 86 5.70 2.70 8.78
C LEU A 86 7.00 2.21 9.43
N ASN A 87 6.91 1.34 10.45
CA ASN A 87 8.07 0.80 11.15
C ASN A 87 8.98 -0.05 10.24
N ASP A 88 8.41 -0.75 9.26
CA ASP A 88 9.17 -1.51 8.25
C ASP A 88 9.94 -0.61 7.27
N PHE A 89 9.68 0.71 7.34
CA PHE A 89 10.34 1.76 6.57
C PHE A 89 11.09 2.74 7.49
N GLY A 90 11.55 2.25 8.65
CA GLY A 90 12.36 3.00 9.61
C GLY A 90 11.58 3.84 10.62
N GLY A 91 10.25 3.80 10.60
CA GLY A 91 9.41 4.46 11.61
C GLY A 91 9.32 5.99 11.48
N ASN A 92 10.10 6.61 10.60
CA ASN A 92 10.18 8.06 10.44
C ASN A 92 9.69 8.52 9.06
N LEU A 93 8.44 8.98 9.02
CA LEU A 93 7.81 9.47 7.81
C LEU A 93 8.58 10.63 7.14
N LYS A 94 9.20 11.52 7.93
CA LYS A 94 9.94 12.66 7.38
C LYS A 94 11.21 12.23 6.65
N GLU A 95 11.87 11.18 7.14
CA GLU A 95 13.05 10.61 6.49
C GLU A 95 12.65 9.82 5.25
N LEU A 96 11.57 9.03 5.34
CA LEU A 96 11.02 8.31 4.19
C LEU A 96 10.70 9.26 3.03
N VAL A 97 9.97 10.37 3.28
CA VAL A 97 9.59 11.33 2.22
C VAL A 97 10.79 12.06 1.60
N LYS A 98 11.93 12.11 2.29
CA LYS A 98 13.17 12.68 1.73
C LYS A 98 13.96 11.69 0.87
N ALA A 99 13.69 10.39 1.01
CA ALA A 99 14.26 9.35 0.16
C ALA A 99 13.51 9.30 -1.18
N ASP A 100 13.94 8.38 -2.06
CA ASP A 100 13.21 8.03 -3.28
C ASP A 100 11.99 7.14 -2.96
N TRP A 101 11.10 7.64 -2.11
CA TRP A 101 9.96 6.90 -1.58
C TRP A 101 9.01 6.33 -2.64
N PRO A 102 8.75 6.96 -3.80
CA PRO A 102 7.83 6.38 -4.78
C PRO A 102 8.34 5.04 -5.31
N HIS A 103 9.63 4.98 -5.68
CA HIS A 103 10.26 3.77 -6.18
C HIS A 103 10.54 2.77 -5.06
N LEU A 104 11.01 3.25 -3.91
CA LEU A 104 11.28 2.40 -2.75
C LEU A 104 10.02 1.68 -2.28
N LEU A 105 8.89 2.40 -2.14
CA LEU A 105 7.63 1.77 -1.73
C LEU A 105 7.09 0.87 -2.83
N ARG A 106 7.14 1.27 -4.10
CA ARG A 106 6.73 0.38 -5.21
C ARG A 106 7.49 -0.94 -5.16
N ASP A 107 8.81 -0.89 -5.02
CA ASP A 107 9.66 -2.07 -5.06
C ASP A 107 9.45 -2.95 -3.82
N ARG A 108 9.41 -2.34 -2.63
CA ARG A 108 9.18 -3.06 -1.38
C ARG A 108 7.77 -3.60 -1.24
N LEU A 109 6.78 -3.02 -1.93
CA LEU A 109 5.39 -3.47 -1.91
C LEU A 109 5.03 -4.41 -3.06
N GLY A 110 5.99 -4.84 -3.89
CA GLY A 110 5.73 -5.81 -4.95
C GLY A 110 4.77 -5.33 -6.04
N LEU A 111 4.69 -4.02 -6.29
CA LEU A 111 3.73 -3.41 -7.22
C LEU A 111 4.18 -3.53 -8.68
N THR A 112 4.26 -4.76 -9.20
CA THR A 112 4.67 -5.07 -10.58
C THR A 112 3.77 -4.47 -11.66
N HIS A 113 2.50 -4.26 -11.33
CA HIS A 113 1.49 -3.71 -12.23
C HIS A 113 1.53 -2.18 -12.31
N TRP A 114 2.49 -1.51 -11.68
CA TRP A 114 2.67 -0.07 -11.78
C TRP A 114 3.74 0.20 -12.82
N PRO A 115 3.35 0.28 -14.11
CA PRO A 115 4.29 0.39 -15.19
C PRO A 115 5.07 1.68 -15.01
N SER A 116 6.37 1.60 -15.16
CA SER A 116 7.07 2.70 -15.79
C SER A 116 7.14 2.32 -17.24
N THR A 117 6.31 2.93 -18.06
CA THR A 117 6.64 3.01 -19.48
C THR A 117 7.50 4.25 -19.64
N ALA A 118 8.64 4.13 -20.31
CA ALA A 118 9.46 5.29 -20.65
C ALA A 118 8.59 6.41 -21.25
N GLY A 119 8.60 7.58 -20.61
CA GLY A 119 7.84 8.76 -21.04
C GLY A 119 6.43 8.91 -20.44
N LYS A 120 5.96 8.01 -19.57
CA LYS A 120 4.69 8.15 -18.84
C LYS A 120 4.88 8.00 -17.32
N PRO A 121 5.28 9.08 -16.62
CA PRO A 121 5.33 9.08 -15.16
C PRO A 121 3.97 8.74 -14.54
N LEU A 122 3.96 7.87 -13.53
CA LEU A 122 2.75 7.53 -12.77
C LEU A 122 2.65 8.44 -11.54
N PRO A 123 1.66 9.34 -11.44
CA PRO A 123 1.46 10.16 -10.25
C PRO A 123 0.93 9.31 -9.11
N VAL A 124 1.60 9.42 -7.96
CA VAL A 124 1.31 8.64 -6.76
C VAL A 124 1.23 9.52 -5.53
N ALA A 125 0.45 9.05 -4.55
CA ALA A 125 0.32 9.68 -3.24
C ALA A 125 0.75 8.70 -2.14
N LEU A 126 1.57 9.20 -1.21
CA LEU A 126 1.87 8.49 0.03
C LEU A 126 0.77 8.77 1.04
N MET A 127 0.03 7.73 1.41
CA MET A 127 -1.03 7.78 2.41
C MET A 127 -0.51 7.23 3.73
N CYS A 128 -0.89 7.88 4.84
CA CYS A 128 -0.58 7.38 6.18
C CYS A 128 -1.68 7.72 7.18
N TYR A 129 -2.11 6.70 7.90
CA TYR A 129 -3.20 6.69 8.89
C TYR A 129 -2.91 5.62 9.95
N THR A 130 -3.63 5.62 11.06
CA THR A 130 -3.37 4.67 12.15
C THR A 130 -4.22 3.41 12.05
N VAL A 131 -3.75 2.37 12.75
CA VAL A 131 -4.53 1.13 12.96
C VAL A 131 -5.89 1.44 13.63
N ASP A 132 -5.92 2.38 14.59
CA ASP A 132 -7.17 2.77 15.26
C ASP A 132 -8.17 3.46 14.33
N GLU A 133 -7.72 4.24 13.35
CA GLU A 133 -8.62 4.85 12.37
C GLU A 133 -9.35 3.77 11.55
N VAL A 134 -8.66 2.68 11.20
CA VAL A 134 -9.26 1.53 10.51
C VAL A 134 -10.27 0.80 11.40
N ARG A 135 -9.93 0.56 12.67
CA ARG A 135 -10.85 -0.06 13.65
C ARG A 135 -12.10 0.79 13.84
N GLN A 136 -11.94 2.09 13.99
CA GLN A 136 -13.06 3.03 14.14
C GLN A 136 -13.95 3.02 12.90
N ALA A 137 -13.36 3.05 11.69
CA ALA A 137 -14.12 2.94 10.44
C ALA A 137 -14.94 1.64 10.38
N ARG A 138 -14.35 0.51 10.79
CA ARG A 138 -15.04 -0.79 10.86
C ARG A 138 -16.19 -0.77 11.87
N LEU A 139 -15.97 -0.24 13.08
CA LEU A 139 -16.98 -0.16 14.14
C LEU A 139 -18.18 0.71 13.74
N LEU A 140 -17.92 1.82 13.05
CA LEU A 140 -18.97 2.73 12.56
C LEU A 140 -19.75 2.13 11.38
N ALA A 141 -19.19 1.16 10.66
CA ALA A 141 -19.85 0.45 9.57
C ALA A 141 -20.88 -0.59 10.09
N THR A 142 -21.87 -0.13 10.86
CA THR A 142 -22.92 -0.91 11.54
C THR A 142 -23.81 -1.77 10.63
N LYS A 143 -23.75 -1.59 9.30
CA LYS A 143 -24.56 -2.34 8.30
C LYS A 143 -23.75 -3.27 7.39
N LYS A 144 -22.42 -3.28 7.49
CA LYS A 144 -21.56 -4.10 6.62
C LYS A 144 -20.98 -5.22 7.48
N GLY A 145 -21.33 -6.47 7.21
CA GLY A 145 -20.92 -7.65 7.97
C GLY A 145 -19.41 -7.96 7.99
N ALA A 146 -18.55 -6.94 7.90
CA ALA A 146 -17.12 -7.06 8.13
C ALA A 146 -16.87 -7.33 9.61
N VAL A 147 -16.36 -8.52 9.90
CA VAL A 147 -16.07 -9.00 11.25
C VAL A 147 -14.63 -8.75 11.69
N ALA A 148 -13.80 -8.19 10.80
CA ALA A 148 -12.40 -7.89 11.04
C ALA A 148 -12.01 -6.54 10.43
N SER A 149 -11.15 -5.80 11.12
CA SER A 149 -10.52 -4.55 10.66
C SER A 149 -9.37 -4.85 9.71
N PHE A 150 -8.74 -6.02 9.87
CA PHE A 150 -7.56 -6.41 9.13
C PHE A 150 -7.61 -7.89 8.73
N ALA A 151 -7.10 -8.18 7.54
CA ALA A 151 -6.91 -9.54 7.07
C ALA A 151 -5.56 -9.68 6.37
N ARG A 152 -5.01 -10.89 6.37
CA ARG A 152 -3.89 -11.26 5.51
C ARG A 152 -4.37 -11.30 4.06
N PRO A 153 -3.61 -10.72 3.11
CA PRO A 153 -3.89 -10.86 1.70
C PRO A 153 -3.96 -12.31 1.25
N THR A 154 -4.91 -12.60 0.38
CA THR A 154 -5.10 -13.89 -0.30
C THR A 154 -5.11 -13.67 -1.80
N VAL A 155 -4.98 -14.77 -2.56
CA VAL A 155 -5.00 -14.74 -4.03
C VAL A 155 -6.30 -14.18 -4.62
N LEU A 156 -7.37 -14.04 -3.83
CA LEU A 156 -8.67 -13.56 -4.28
C LEU A 156 -8.87 -12.04 -4.09
N ASP A 157 -7.94 -11.36 -3.43
CA ASP A 157 -8.13 -9.96 -3.03
C ASP A 157 -7.73 -8.94 -4.11
N ALA A 158 -6.95 -9.36 -5.10
CA ALA A 158 -6.50 -8.54 -6.22
C ALA A 158 -6.52 -9.34 -7.54
N GLU A 159 -6.13 -8.67 -8.63
CA GLU A 159 -5.82 -9.37 -9.89
C GLU A 159 -4.63 -10.33 -9.70
N MET A 160 -4.61 -11.40 -10.48
CA MET A 160 -3.52 -12.38 -10.43
C MET A 160 -2.19 -11.69 -10.76
N SER A 161 -1.26 -11.73 -9.81
CA SER A 161 0.08 -11.14 -9.94
C SER A 161 1.13 -12.22 -9.81
N SER A 162 2.11 -12.21 -10.72
CA SER A 162 3.30 -13.08 -10.65
C SER A 162 4.20 -12.77 -9.44
N ALA A 163 4.01 -11.60 -8.82
CA ALA A 163 4.69 -11.22 -7.58
C ALA A 163 3.95 -11.64 -6.31
N PHE A 164 2.75 -12.21 -6.42
CA PHE A 164 2.04 -12.74 -5.26
C PHE A 164 2.63 -14.08 -4.84
N ILE A 165 3.19 -14.13 -3.63
CA ILE A 165 3.66 -15.35 -2.99
C ILE A 165 2.89 -15.46 -1.67
N PRO A 166 2.15 -16.55 -1.42
CA PRO A 166 1.42 -16.70 -0.17
C PRO A 166 2.41 -16.64 1.00
N ALA A 167 1.99 -16.07 2.13
CA ALA A 167 2.81 -16.09 3.33
C ALA A 167 2.62 -17.43 4.09
N PRO A 168 3.67 -17.96 4.74
CA PRO A 168 3.53 -19.11 5.63
C PRO A 168 2.55 -18.81 6.75
N LEU A 169 1.78 -19.82 7.17
CA LEU A 169 1.00 -19.73 8.40
C LEU A 169 1.93 -20.03 9.57
N LEU A 170 2.37 -18.99 10.28
CA LEU A 170 3.25 -19.14 11.42
C LEU A 170 2.53 -19.82 12.61
N PRO A 171 3.25 -20.54 13.48
CA PRO A 171 2.69 -21.08 14.72
C PRO A 171 1.98 -19.98 15.53
N GLY A 172 0.71 -20.20 15.89
CA GLY A 172 -0.14 -19.20 16.55
C GLY A 172 -1.08 -18.44 15.59
N GLY A 173 -0.96 -18.62 14.28
CA GLY A 173 -1.87 -18.07 13.28
C GLY A 173 -1.67 -16.57 12.98
N GLU A 174 -0.74 -15.92 13.66
CA GLU A 174 -0.40 -14.51 13.45
C GLU A 174 0.65 -14.40 12.33
N SER A 175 0.18 -14.23 11.09
CA SER A 175 1.06 -14.00 9.94
C SER A 175 0.45 -12.97 9.01
N TYR A 176 1.24 -11.99 8.59
CA TYR A 176 0.88 -11.02 7.56
C TYR A 176 1.09 -11.62 6.16
N GLY A 177 0.71 -10.90 5.11
CA GLY A 177 1.26 -11.14 3.78
C GLY A 177 2.73 -10.71 3.75
N TYR A 178 3.51 -11.24 2.81
CA TYR A 178 4.85 -10.76 2.54
C TYR A 178 4.98 -10.42 1.07
N THR A 179 5.48 -9.23 0.80
CA THR A 179 5.61 -8.73 -0.58
C THR A 179 6.90 -9.21 -1.21
N LEU A 180 6.86 -9.48 -2.51
CA LEU A 180 8.06 -9.71 -3.30
C LEU A 180 8.81 -8.38 -3.47
N ASP A 181 10.07 -8.32 -3.04
CA ASP A 181 10.92 -7.14 -3.23
C ASP A 181 11.39 -7.04 -4.68
N LEU A 182 10.88 -6.05 -5.41
CA LEU A 182 11.18 -5.86 -6.84
C LEU A 182 12.60 -5.37 -7.11
N ALA A 183 13.35 -4.95 -6.08
CA ALA A 183 14.76 -4.61 -6.23
C ALA A 183 15.65 -5.86 -6.35
N CYS A 184 15.17 -7.03 -5.86
CA CYS A 184 15.81 -8.34 -5.99
C CYS A 184 17.31 -8.34 -5.66
N THR A 185 17.67 -7.81 -4.49
CA THR A 185 19.07 -7.66 -4.06
C THR A 185 19.69 -8.94 -3.48
N GLY A 186 18.92 -10.03 -3.40
CA GLY A 186 19.35 -11.34 -2.88
C GLY A 186 18.25 -12.04 -2.10
N ILE A 187 18.63 -13.04 -1.30
CA ILE A 187 17.70 -13.72 -0.38
C ILE A 187 17.34 -12.74 0.74
N PRO A 188 16.06 -12.38 0.92
CA PRO A 188 15.66 -11.40 1.93
C PRO A 188 16.01 -11.87 3.34
N ALA A 189 16.63 -10.98 4.12
CA ALA A 189 16.82 -11.17 5.56
C ALA A 189 15.59 -10.73 6.37
N THR A 190 14.83 -9.79 5.82
CA THR A 190 13.58 -9.27 6.39
C THR A 190 12.53 -9.14 5.28
N PHE A 191 11.27 -9.27 5.67
CA PHE A 191 10.14 -9.18 4.76
C PHE A 191 9.33 -7.92 5.07
N THR A 192 8.87 -7.23 4.02
CA THR A 192 7.88 -6.18 4.21
C THR A 192 6.51 -6.83 4.40
N PRO A 193 5.84 -6.60 5.54
CA PRO A 193 4.52 -7.14 5.79
C PRO A 193 3.49 -6.38 4.96
N GLU A 194 2.47 -7.11 4.51
CA GLU A 194 1.32 -6.56 3.84
C GLU A 194 0.04 -7.05 4.51
N LEU A 195 -0.91 -6.14 4.67
CA LEU A 195 -2.21 -6.41 5.25
C LEU A 195 -3.31 -5.75 4.42
N LEU A 196 -4.48 -6.36 4.44
CA LEU A 196 -5.72 -5.76 3.97
C LEU A 196 -6.37 -5.01 5.11
N ALA A 197 -6.51 -3.70 4.98
CA ALA A 197 -7.23 -2.86 5.92
C ALA A 197 -8.68 -2.66 5.49
N PHE A 198 -9.58 -2.60 6.48
CA PHE A 198 -10.94 -2.16 6.28
C PHE A 198 -10.96 -0.77 5.62
N PRO A 199 -11.80 -0.51 4.61
CA PRO A 199 -11.84 0.78 3.93
C PRO A 199 -12.09 1.93 4.91
N ILE A 200 -11.25 2.97 4.83
CA ILE A 200 -11.46 4.24 5.52
C ILE A 200 -11.78 5.32 4.49
N GLU A 201 -12.60 6.28 4.90
CA GLU A 201 -12.77 7.51 4.16
C GLU A 201 -11.54 8.39 4.38
N TYR A 202 -10.84 8.74 3.30
CA TYR A 202 -9.63 9.55 3.41
C TYR A 202 -9.95 10.95 3.90
N GLN A 203 -9.01 11.50 4.65
CA GLN A 203 -9.01 12.88 5.11
C GLN A 203 -7.79 13.59 4.52
N PRO A 204 -7.83 14.93 4.33
CA PRO A 204 -6.68 15.73 3.93
C PRO A 204 -5.38 15.38 4.65
N ARG A 205 -5.45 15.14 5.97
CA ARG A 205 -4.29 14.81 6.79
C ARG A 205 -3.66 13.44 6.48
N HIS A 206 -4.33 12.55 5.75
CA HIS A 206 -3.78 11.24 5.39
C HIS A 206 -2.77 11.33 4.25
N ILE A 207 -2.88 12.33 3.37
CA ILE A 207 -1.93 12.53 2.28
C ILE A 207 -0.64 13.14 2.84
N LYS A 208 0.46 12.40 2.72
CA LYS A 208 1.76 12.79 3.31
C LYS A 208 2.76 13.32 2.30
N ALA A 209 2.70 12.82 1.07
CA ALA A 209 3.54 13.26 -0.02
C ALA A 209 2.88 12.95 -1.37
N LEU A 210 3.26 13.72 -2.39
CA LEU A 210 2.92 13.50 -3.79
C LEU A 210 4.21 13.27 -4.56
N GLY A 211 4.20 12.33 -5.50
CA GLY A 211 5.41 11.89 -6.19
C GLY A 211 5.10 11.26 -7.53
N PHE A 212 6.15 10.96 -8.28
CA PHE A 212 6.03 10.21 -9.51
C PHE A 212 6.88 8.95 -9.43
N ILE A 213 6.33 7.85 -9.95
CA ILE A 213 7.15 6.71 -10.38
C ILE A 213 7.52 6.97 -11.83
N THR A 214 8.81 7.08 -12.09
CA THR A 214 9.36 7.56 -13.36
C THR A 214 10.25 6.55 -14.08
N ARG A 215 10.73 5.52 -13.37
CA ARG A 215 11.62 4.47 -13.91
C ARG A 215 11.05 3.08 -13.65
N GLU A 216 11.47 2.10 -14.44
CA GLU A 216 11.09 0.69 -14.30
C GLU A 216 11.63 0.07 -13.00
N HIS A 217 11.04 -1.04 -12.56
CA HIS A 217 11.62 -1.89 -11.51
C HIS A 217 12.61 -2.89 -12.12
N ALA A 218 13.43 -3.56 -11.30
CA ALA A 218 14.47 -4.45 -11.85
C ALA A 218 13.90 -5.70 -12.56
N LEU A 219 12.72 -6.16 -12.14
CA LEU A 219 12.13 -7.43 -12.60
C LEU A 219 11.32 -7.30 -13.92
N GLN A 220 11.96 -6.98 -15.04
CA GLN A 220 11.26 -6.73 -16.32
C GLN A 220 10.90 -7.97 -17.15
N THR A 221 11.38 -9.15 -16.76
CA THR A 221 11.17 -10.40 -17.52
C THR A 221 10.68 -11.53 -16.62
N ASP A 222 10.00 -12.50 -17.19
CA ASP A 222 9.53 -13.70 -16.46
C ASP A 222 10.69 -14.42 -15.76
N ASP A 223 11.86 -14.52 -16.40
CA ASP A 223 13.06 -15.11 -15.81
C ASP A 223 13.51 -14.35 -14.55
N THR A 224 13.55 -13.01 -14.61
CA THR A 224 13.92 -12.19 -13.45
C THR A 224 12.90 -12.30 -12.31
N ILE A 225 11.60 -12.35 -12.63
CA ILE A 225 10.54 -12.56 -11.65
C ILE A 225 10.65 -13.94 -11.01
N PHE A 226 10.92 -14.96 -11.81
CA PHE A 226 11.11 -16.34 -11.35
C PHE A 226 12.29 -16.46 -10.38
N VAL A 227 13.44 -15.86 -10.72
CA VAL A 227 14.60 -15.78 -9.82
C VAL A 227 14.24 -15.08 -8.51
N ALA A 228 13.57 -13.92 -8.58
CA ALA A 228 13.17 -13.17 -7.39
C ALA A 228 12.22 -13.99 -6.50
N ARG A 229 11.25 -14.69 -7.12
CA ARG A 229 10.31 -15.58 -6.41
C ARG A 229 11.04 -16.70 -5.69
N ASN A 230 12.02 -17.33 -6.33
CA ASN A 230 12.83 -18.37 -5.69
C ASN A 230 13.65 -17.83 -4.51
N LEU A 231 14.28 -16.66 -4.66
CA LEU A 231 15.01 -16.01 -3.56
C LEU A 231 14.08 -15.64 -2.40
N HIS A 232 12.87 -15.17 -2.69
CA HIS A 232 11.86 -14.87 -1.69
C HIS A 232 11.42 -16.13 -0.94
N VAL A 233 11.11 -17.23 -1.63
CA VAL A 233 10.77 -18.52 -0.99
C VAL A 233 11.91 -19.05 -0.15
N GLN A 234 13.16 -18.98 -0.62
CA GLN A 234 14.34 -19.34 0.18
C GLN A 234 14.46 -18.51 1.45
N GLY A 235 14.10 -17.22 1.40
CA GLY A 235 14.06 -16.38 2.60
C GLY A 235 12.94 -16.80 3.55
N LEU A 236 11.74 -17.10 3.04
CA LEU A 236 10.60 -17.54 3.86
C LEU A 236 10.90 -18.88 4.54
N GLN A 237 11.61 -19.77 3.87
CA GLN A 237 12.07 -21.05 4.43
C GLN A 237 13.04 -20.88 5.61
N ARG A 238 13.64 -19.70 5.79
CA ARG A 238 14.50 -19.39 6.94
C ARG A 238 13.72 -18.86 8.15
N LEU A 239 12.42 -18.58 8.00
CA LEU A 239 11.59 -18.20 9.13
C LEU A 239 11.39 -19.40 10.07
N PRO A 240 11.33 -19.20 11.39
CA PRO A 240 11.14 -20.30 12.35
C PRO A 240 9.91 -21.15 12.01
N GLY A 241 10.10 -22.46 11.84
CA GLY A 241 9.03 -23.41 11.53
C GLY A 241 8.55 -23.39 10.07
N CYS A 242 9.27 -22.72 9.16
CA CYS A 242 8.91 -22.60 7.75
C CYS A 242 9.84 -23.37 6.81
N ASP A 243 10.70 -24.26 7.31
CA ASP A 243 11.72 -24.97 6.51
C ASP A 243 11.14 -25.70 5.28
N SER A 244 9.88 -26.17 5.37
CA SER A 244 9.15 -26.85 4.30
C SER A 244 8.20 -25.93 3.52
N PHE A 245 8.27 -24.61 3.72
CA PHE A 245 7.38 -23.66 3.08
C PHE A 245 7.69 -23.52 1.59
N GLY A 246 6.69 -23.83 0.75
CA GLY A 246 6.81 -23.75 -0.70
C GLY A 246 7.94 -24.61 -1.26
N GLU A 247 8.19 -24.44 -2.55
CA GLU A 247 9.30 -25.11 -3.23
C GLU A 247 10.10 -24.09 -4.04
N VAL A 248 11.41 -24.29 -4.14
CA VAL A 248 12.28 -23.57 -5.08
C VAL A 248 12.15 -24.29 -6.42
N LEU A 249 11.71 -23.56 -7.43
CA LEU A 249 11.45 -24.12 -8.76
C LEU A 249 12.75 -24.14 -9.58
N ALA A 250 12.92 -25.19 -10.40
CA ALA A 250 14.06 -25.37 -11.29
C ALA A 250 13.82 -24.76 -12.67
#